data_AF-A0A3D1ZBA7-F1
#
_entry.id   AF-A0A3D1ZBA7-F1
#
_cell.length_a   1.000
_cell.length_b   1.000
_cell.length_c   1.000
_cell.angle_alpha   90.00
_cell.angle_beta   90.00
_cell.angle_gamma   90.00
#
_symmetry.space_group_name_H-M   'P 1'
#
loop_
_entity.id
_entity.type
_entity.pdbx_description
1 polymer ?
#
loop_
_entity_poly.entity_id
_entity_poly.type
_entity_poly.pdbx_seq_one_letter_code
_entity_poly.pdbx_strand_id
1 'polypeptide(L)'
;MILCCGCWQIPEGLGKVQDLMWLRIVEVPAALQARSYDAEASAVIQIRDDFCPWNQVCYKLIVSPDRSICQPTTQASDLGAVYLGGTSLETLMRTGRIQELESGIVSQLDRAFAVERQPWMVDV
;
A
#
# COMPACT_ATOMS: atom_id res chain seq x y z
N MET A 1 33.73 8.71 -1.61
CA MET A 1 33.95 7.25 -1.48
C MET A 1 33.36 6.83 -0.15
N ILE A 2 32.34 5.95 -0.16
CA ILE A 2 31.67 5.46 1.05
C ILE A 2 31.86 3.95 1.07
N LEU A 3 32.39 3.40 2.16
CA LEU A 3 32.52 1.95 2.34
C LEU A 3 31.19 1.38 2.85
N CYS A 4 30.70 0.33 2.20
CA CYS A 4 29.78 -0.62 2.82
C CYS A 4 30.60 -1.75 3.46
N CYS A 5 30.99 -1.57 4.74
CA CYS A 5 31.38 -2.69 5.59
C CYS A 5 30.15 -3.15 6.38
N GLY A 6 29.69 -4.38 6.14
CA GLY A 6 28.51 -4.92 6.82
C GLY A 6 28.84 -5.39 8.24
N CYS A 7 28.07 -4.92 9.23
CA CYS A 7 27.89 -5.61 10.51
C CYS A 7 26.57 -5.15 11.19
N TRP A 8 25.43 -5.53 10.60
CA TRP A 8 24.12 -5.35 11.25
C TRP A 8 23.96 -6.39 12.37
N GLN A 9 24.56 -6.12 13.54
CA GLN A 9 24.25 -6.83 14.77
C GLN A 9 22.84 -6.41 15.22
N ILE A 10 21.83 -7.20 14.85
CA ILE A 10 20.49 -7.09 15.44
C ILE A 10 20.62 -7.47 16.93
N PRO A 11 20.17 -6.62 17.88
CA PRO A 11 20.27 -6.94 19.30
C PRO A 11 19.40 -8.15 19.65
N GLU A 12 19.96 -9.08 20.43
CA GLU A 12 19.22 -10.24 20.95
C GLU A 12 18.06 -9.73 21.83
N GLY A 13 16.83 -9.96 21.35
CA GLY A 13 15.61 -9.42 21.96
C GLY A 13 14.57 -8.95 20.94
N LEU A 14 15.00 -8.49 19.75
CA LEU A 14 14.06 -8.36 18.61
C LEU A 14 13.90 -9.72 17.92
N GLY A 15 12.65 -10.14 17.76
CA GLY A 15 12.31 -11.27 16.89
C GLY A 15 12.68 -11.00 15.44
N LYS A 16 13.02 -12.05 14.68
CA LYS A 16 13.27 -11.91 13.24
C LYS A 16 11.97 -11.53 12.52
N VAL A 17 11.97 -10.39 11.83
CA VAL A 17 10.91 -10.03 10.88
C VAL A 17 10.90 -11.06 9.74
N GLN A 18 9.72 -11.56 9.39
CA GLN A 18 9.48 -12.55 8.33
C GLN A 18 8.14 -12.25 7.64
N ASP A 19 8.02 -12.59 6.36
CA ASP A 19 6.79 -12.43 5.58
C ASP A 19 5.78 -13.53 5.93
N LEU A 20 4.83 -13.23 6.82
CA LEU A 20 3.84 -14.22 7.30
C LEU A 20 2.60 -14.38 6.39
N MET A 21 2.20 -13.33 5.67
CA MET A 21 0.96 -13.32 4.88
C MET A 21 1.15 -12.63 3.53
N TRP A 22 0.66 -13.28 2.47
CA TRP A 22 0.74 -12.82 1.08
C TRP A 22 -0.67 -12.53 0.54
N LEU A 23 -1.01 -11.26 0.37
CA LEU A 23 -2.34 -10.83 -0.09
C LEU A 23 -2.35 -10.52 -1.60
N ARG A 24 -3.37 -11.02 -2.30
CA ARG A 24 -3.72 -10.61 -3.67
C ARG A 24 -5.16 -10.13 -3.71
N ILE A 25 -5.37 -8.91 -4.18
CA ILE A 25 -6.70 -8.31 -4.33
C ILE A 25 -7.28 -8.74 -5.67
N VAL A 26 -8.43 -9.42 -5.64
CA VAL A 26 -9.14 -9.87 -6.85
C VAL A 26 -10.08 -8.78 -7.35
N GLU A 27 -10.85 -8.15 -6.45
CA GLU A 27 -11.82 -7.10 -6.77
C GLU A 27 -11.44 -5.77 -6.10
N VAL A 28 -10.79 -4.90 -6.86
CA VAL A 28 -10.15 -3.68 -6.32
C VAL A 28 -11.14 -2.65 -5.76
N PRO A 29 -12.25 -2.30 -6.44
CA PRO A 29 -13.23 -1.39 -5.87
C PRO A 29 -13.90 -1.95 -4.62
N ALA A 30 -14.16 -3.27 -4.57
CA ALA A 30 -14.79 -3.91 -3.42
C ALA A 30 -13.87 -3.86 -2.20
N ALA A 31 -12.60 -4.23 -2.36
CA ALA A 31 -11.60 -4.16 -1.30
C ALA A 31 -11.42 -2.72 -0.78
N LEU A 32 -11.16 -1.77 -1.68
CA LEU A 32 -10.92 -0.36 -1.29
C LEU A 32 -12.12 0.31 -0.62
N GLN A 33 -13.35 -0.15 -0.89
CA GLN A 33 -14.55 0.34 -0.20
C GLN A 33 -14.84 -0.39 1.12
N ALA A 34 -14.43 -1.66 1.26
CA ALA A 34 -14.57 -2.42 2.50
C ALA A 34 -13.59 -1.99 3.61
N ARG A 35 -12.52 -1.26 3.26
CA ARG A 35 -11.54 -0.70 4.20
C ARG A 35 -11.97 0.67 4.76
N SER A 36 -11.63 0.93 6.03
CA SER A 36 -11.62 2.27 6.67
C SER A 36 -10.26 2.97 6.57
N TYR A 37 -10.27 4.31 6.63
CA TYR A 37 -9.08 5.17 6.47
C TYR A 37 -9.10 6.29 7.51
N ASP A 38 -7.99 6.46 8.23
CA ASP A 38 -7.92 7.39 9.38
C ASP A 38 -7.66 8.86 8.97
N ALA A 39 -7.43 9.12 7.68
CA ALA A 39 -7.19 10.45 7.11
C ALA A 39 -7.81 10.60 5.71
N GLU A 40 -8.12 11.84 5.33
CA GLU A 40 -8.71 12.15 4.03
C GLU A 40 -7.70 12.08 2.87
N ALA A 41 -8.09 11.42 1.78
CA ALA A 41 -7.32 11.38 0.54
C ALA A 41 -8.21 11.38 -0.71
N SER A 42 -7.71 11.98 -1.80
CA SER A 42 -8.38 11.99 -3.11
C SER A 42 -7.35 11.75 -4.21
N ALA A 43 -7.06 10.47 -4.50
CA ALA A 43 -6.03 10.06 -5.44
C ALA A 43 -6.62 9.37 -6.69
N VAL A 44 -5.76 9.17 -7.69
CA VAL A 44 -6.03 8.30 -8.84
C VAL A 44 -4.99 7.19 -8.91
N ILE A 45 -5.45 5.94 -9.00
CA ILE A 45 -4.62 4.73 -8.82
C ILE A 45 -4.99 3.68 -9.89
N GLN A 46 -4.11 3.38 -10.85
CA GLN A 46 -4.21 2.17 -11.69
C GLN A 46 -3.65 0.98 -10.99
N ILE A 47 -4.04 -0.18 -11.50
CA ILE A 47 -3.35 -1.41 -11.24
C ILE A 47 -2.89 -1.98 -12.58
N ARG A 48 -1.62 -2.38 -12.64
CA ARG A 48 -1.10 -3.22 -13.71
C ARG A 48 -1.04 -4.63 -13.14
N ASP A 49 -1.88 -5.51 -13.66
CA ASP A 49 -2.05 -6.85 -13.15
C ASP A 49 -2.43 -7.79 -14.28
N ASP A 50 -1.42 -8.48 -14.82
CA ASP A 50 -1.58 -9.39 -15.96
C ASP A 50 -2.32 -10.69 -15.58
N PHE A 51 -2.52 -10.93 -14.28
CA PHE A 51 -3.28 -12.07 -13.77
C PHE A 51 -4.78 -11.74 -13.58
N CYS A 52 -5.10 -10.51 -13.17
CA CYS A 52 -6.46 -9.98 -13.10
C CYS A 52 -6.65 -8.83 -14.11
N PRO A 53 -6.74 -9.09 -15.43
CA PRO A 53 -6.78 -8.05 -16.46
C PRO A 53 -7.97 -7.08 -16.35
N TRP A 54 -9.05 -7.45 -15.65
CA TRP A 54 -10.17 -6.55 -15.35
C TRP A 54 -9.79 -5.43 -14.36
N ASN A 55 -8.74 -5.63 -13.55
CA ASN A 55 -8.14 -4.60 -12.71
C ASN A 55 -7.17 -3.69 -13.47
N GLN A 56 -6.90 -3.93 -14.78
CA GLN A 56 -6.07 -3.04 -15.62
C GLN A 56 -6.81 -1.77 -16.09
N VAL A 57 -7.78 -1.35 -15.31
CA VAL A 57 -8.28 0.02 -15.29
C VAL A 57 -7.64 0.75 -14.10
N CYS A 58 -8.16 1.93 -13.80
CA CYS A 58 -7.61 2.77 -12.75
C CYS A 58 -8.74 3.42 -11.98
N TYR A 59 -8.46 3.99 -10.82
CA TYR A 59 -9.47 4.18 -9.79
C TYR A 59 -9.28 5.52 -9.09
N LYS A 60 -10.30 6.37 -9.13
CA LYS A 60 -10.40 7.56 -8.30
C LYS A 60 -10.82 7.09 -6.93
N LEU A 61 -9.86 7.07 -6.01
CA LEU A 61 -10.07 6.76 -4.61
C LEU A 61 -10.32 8.06 -3.86
N ILE A 62 -11.54 8.24 -3.35
CA ILE A 62 -11.87 9.33 -2.43
C ILE A 62 -12.21 8.68 -1.09
N VAL A 63 -11.48 9.04 -0.05
CA VAL A 63 -11.66 8.49 1.30
C VAL A 63 -11.72 9.60 2.34
N SER A 64 -12.60 9.43 3.32
CA SER A 64 -12.65 10.11 4.61
C SER A 64 -13.04 9.09 5.68
N PRO A 65 -12.91 9.41 6.99
CA PRO A 65 -13.27 8.46 8.06
C PRO A 65 -14.69 7.90 7.98
N ASP A 66 -15.65 8.70 7.48
CA ASP A 66 -17.06 8.30 7.34
C ASP A 66 -17.39 7.62 6.00
N ARG A 67 -16.50 7.69 4.99
CA ARG A 67 -16.84 7.25 3.62
C ARG A 67 -15.63 6.93 2.74
N SER A 68 -15.66 5.76 2.11
CA SER A 68 -14.82 5.37 0.99
C SER A 68 -15.61 5.36 -0.34
N ILE A 69 -14.97 5.78 -1.44
CA ILE A 69 -15.51 5.72 -2.81
C ILE A 69 -14.37 5.32 -3.76
N CYS A 70 -14.63 4.35 -4.65
CA CYS A 70 -13.68 3.89 -5.65
C CYS A 70 -14.37 3.80 -7.03
N GLN A 71 -13.93 4.58 -8.03
CA GLN A 71 -14.58 4.69 -9.37
C GLN A 71 -13.56 4.71 -10.54
N PRO A 72 -13.85 4.15 -11.74
CA PRO A 72 -12.88 4.03 -12.85
C PRO A 72 -12.29 5.34 -13.47
N THR A 73 -10.98 5.37 -13.84
CA THR A 73 -10.17 6.50 -14.42
C THR A 73 -8.68 6.08 -14.81
N THR A 74 -7.59 6.90 -14.63
CA THR A 74 -6.14 6.71 -15.07
C THR A 74 -5.03 7.45 -14.24
N GLN A 75 -3.83 6.98 -13.78
CA GLN A 75 -2.94 5.77 -13.91
C GLN A 75 -2.25 5.32 -12.54
N ALA A 76 -1.19 4.43 -12.47
CA ALA A 76 -0.42 3.76 -11.33
C ALA A 76 -0.26 2.17 -11.28
N SER A 77 0.18 1.56 -10.15
CA SER A 77 0.29 0.07 -9.89
C SER A 77 0.49 -0.34 -8.39
N ASP A 78 0.62 -1.66 -8.09
CA ASP A 78 1.12 -2.30 -6.83
C ASP A 78 0.27 -2.22 -5.52
N LEU A 79 -1.07 -2.29 -5.61
CA LEU A 79 -1.97 -2.11 -4.44
C LEU A 79 -1.90 -3.19 -3.32
N GLY A 80 -1.53 -4.43 -3.63
CA GLY A 80 -1.70 -5.57 -2.70
C GLY A 80 -0.92 -5.47 -1.38
N ALA A 81 0.29 -4.90 -1.42
CA ALA A 81 1.16 -4.79 -0.25
C ALA A 81 0.71 -3.71 0.76
N VAL A 82 0.14 -2.61 0.26
CA VAL A 82 -0.23 -1.43 1.07
C VAL A 82 -1.62 -1.56 1.69
N TYR A 83 -2.48 -2.44 1.16
CA TYR A 83 -3.89 -2.53 1.51
C TYR A 83 -4.17 -2.75 3.00
N LEU A 84 -3.33 -3.50 3.70
CA LEU A 84 -3.45 -3.75 5.15
C LEU A 84 -2.70 -2.71 6.04
N GLY A 85 -2.07 -1.69 5.44
CA GLY A 85 -1.31 -0.66 6.16
C GLY A 85 0.02 -1.10 6.76
N GLY A 86 0.44 -2.36 6.55
CA GLY A 86 1.73 -2.89 6.99
C GLY A 86 2.92 -2.54 6.07
N THR A 87 2.68 -1.94 4.91
CA THR A 87 3.72 -1.44 3.98
C THR A 87 3.39 -0.02 3.57
N SER A 88 4.40 0.87 3.58
CA SER A 88 4.26 2.27 3.16
C SER A 88 4.38 2.43 1.64
N LEU A 89 3.57 3.32 1.08
CA LEU A 89 3.64 3.76 -0.32
C LEU A 89 4.96 4.49 -0.62
N GLU A 90 5.51 5.31 0.29
CA GLU A 90 6.85 5.90 0.13
C GLU A 90 7.92 4.82 -0.02
N THR A 91 7.80 3.71 0.70
CA THR A 91 8.73 2.57 0.61
C THR A 91 8.63 1.88 -0.75
N LEU A 92 7.41 1.71 -1.30
CA LEU A 92 7.21 1.21 -2.66
C LEU A 92 7.73 2.20 -3.72
N MET A 93 7.56 3.50 -3.52
CA MET A 93 8.06 4.53 -4.44
C MET A 93 9.59 4.55 -4.49
N ARG A 94 10.24 4.51 -3.33
CA ARG A 94 11.70 4.47 -3.19
C ARG A 94 12.34 3.16 -3.68
N THR A 95 11.54 2.10 -3.85
CA THR A 95 11.97 0.83 -4.48
C THR A 95 11.52 0.71 -5.95
N GLY A 96 10.93 1.75 -6.53
CA GLY A 96 10.54 1.79 -7.94
C GLY A 96 9.30 0.95 -8.29
N ARG A 97 8.54 0.50 -7.30
CA ARG A 97 7.32 -0.33 -7.46
C ARG A 97 6.07 0.48 -7.76
N ILE A 98 6.00 1.70 -7.24
CA ILE A 98 5.00 2.70 -7.63
C ILE A 98 5.70 3.95 -8.15
N GLN A 99 4.99 4.70 -8.99
CA GLN A 99 5.44 5.99 -9.51
C GLN A 99 4.49 7.09 -9.04
N GLU A 100 5.03 8.13 -8.41
CA GLU A 100 4.27 9.36 -8.17
C GLU A 100 4.14 10.15 -9.48
N LEU A 101 2.91 10.51 -9.84
CA LEU A 101 2.58 11.34 -11.01
C LEU A 101 2.10 12.75 -10.63
N GLU A 102 1.71 12.94 -9.37
CA GLU A 102 1.28 14.22 -8.79
C GLU A 102 1.98 14.39 -7.43
N SER A 103 2.76 15.47 -7.28
CA SER A 103 3.69 15.65 -6.15
C SER A 103 2.98 15.61 -4.79
N GLY A 104 3.38 14.69 -3.92
CA GLY A 104 2.86 14.53 -2.56
C GLY A 104 1.61 13.64 -2.43
N ILE A 105 1.07 13.09 -3.52
CA ILE A 105 -0.08 12.17 -3.45
C ILE A 105 0.28 10.86 -2.72
N VAL A 106 1.54 10.39 -2.85
CA VAL A 106 2.07 9.25 -2.08
C VAL A 106 2.07 9.56 -0.59
N SER A 107 2.45 10.77 -0.19
CA SER A 107 2.42 11.21 1.21
C SER A 107 0.99 11.34 1.76
N GLN A 108 0.03 11.78 0.94
CA GLN A 108 -1.38 11.81 1.35
C GLN A 108 -1.93 10.38 1.52
N LEU A 109 -1.66 9.50 0.56
CA LEU A 109 -2.08 8.11 0.64
C LEU A 109 -1.44 7.38 1.83
N ASP A 110 -0.14 7.59 2.13
CA ASP A 110 0.50 6.93 3.28
C ASP A 110 -0.15 7.33 4.62
N ARG A 111 -0.66 8.56 4.76
CA ARG A 111 -1.45 8.95 5.94
C ARG A 111 -2.82 8.29 6.01
N ALA A 112 -3.51 8.13 4.87
CA ALA A 112 -4.82 7.46 4.83
C ALA A 112 -4.70 5.93 4.97
N PHE A 113 -3.61 5.34 4.47
CA PHE A 113 -3.33 3.90 4.48
C PHE A 113 -2.62 3.42 5.75
N ALA A 114 -2.13 4.32 6.60
CA ALA A 114 -1.65 4.01 7.95
C ALA A 114 -2.70 3.27 8.80
N VAL A 115 -2.22 2.59 9.85
CA VAL A 115 -3.02 1.91 10.88
C VAL A 115 -2.30 1.99 12.22
N GLU A 116 -3.03 2.14 13.34
CA GLU A 116 -2.45 2.13 14.70
C GLU A 116 -1.69 0.81 14.97
N ARG A 117 -2.26 -0.31 14.50
CA ARG A 117 -1.78 -1.67 14.79
C ARG A 117 -1.38 -2.34 13.50
N GLN A 118 -0.15 -2.87 13.48
CA GLN A 118 0.35 -3.63 12.34
C GLN A 118 -0.51 -4.88 12.10
N PRO A 119 -0.79 -5.25 10.84
CA PRO A 119 -1.53 -6.46 10.53
C PRO A 119 -0.73 -7.70 10.95
N TRP A 120 -1.43 -8.65 11.57
CA TRP A 120 -0.86 -9.91 12.05
C TRP A 120 -1.72 -11.08 11.55
N MET A 121 -1.12 -12.26 11.44
CA MET A 121 -1.82 -13.49 11.07
C MET A 121 -2.36 -14.17 12.34
N VAL A 122 -3.63 -14.56 12.35
CA VAL A 122 -4.33 -14.97 13.59
C VAL A 122 -3.96 -16.36 14.12
N ASP A 123 -3.23 -17.16 13.33
CA ASP A 123 -2.95 -18.58 13.58
C ASP A 123 -1.43 -18.87 13.78
N VAL A 124 -0.67 -17.95 14.40
CA VAL A 124 0.77 -18.12 14.74
C VAL A 124 1.04 -18.19 16.24
#